data_AF-A0A2M8TL93-F1
#
_entry.id   AF-A0A2M8TL93-F1
#
_cell.length_a   1.000
_cell.length_b   1.000
_cell.length_c   1.000
_cell.angle_alpha   90.00
_cell.angle_beta   90.00
_cell.angle_gamma   90.00
#
_symmetry.space_group_name_H-M   'P 1'
#
loop_
_entity.id
_entity.type
_entity.pdbx_description
1 polymer ?
#
loop_
_entity_poly.entity_id
_entity_poly.type
_entity_poly.pdbx_seq_one_letter_code
_entity_poly.pdbx_strand_id
1 'polypeptide(L)'
;MRRLFFFFALLLLPFSVLAQLGAKHHIPKGAIFYNRNWKGVSTAKQAAYYRLLTVDKRGRKIFRDYYISGQLCAEKHYISVNRADDKQTVLTGVARTFYKSGRVESIMQYSNGKADGRAVSFFANGNVGMKLNYAKGLLNGASYTYSEYGNLEYTTVWNNGTKVKEYMGGTDKYIDKATGKDAFVESHRADEKLVMEQSHAVTNGSTQKAVQANKSKLQSKSMAASPTPFIDAAKTMKKTNSKSEFKFAFLYDLLINDDQRTNEMSFFDGIGAAHGLTLAQVIKGNGMYKELSYSYNMQYDERAGRDVVTGKHPRQMGFWGAGKGTRFTMQRINLYTWSEEEMLQLAEDALSYGYEVLGGGDYRTMNGNFVLKHSEYNKAGDSFFSVISFTHLDSVYANLYHIAFEIK
;
A
#
# COMPACT_ATOMS: atom_id res chain seq x y z
N MET A 1 20.08 -6.28 41.78
CA MET A 1 19.57 -6.84 40.51
C MET A 1 18.33 -6.07 40.05
N ARG A 2 18.50 -5.02 39.24
CA ARG A 2 17.38 -4.28 38.63
C ARG A 2 17.05 -4.94 37.29
N ARG A 3 15.85 -5.51 37.19
CA ARG A 3 15.31 -6.12 35.97
C ARG A 3 15.07 -5.00 34.94
N LEU A 4 15.91 -4.88 33.91
CA LEU A 4 15.59 -4.09 32.71
C LEU A 4 14.52 -4.87 31.92
N PHE A 5 13.25 -4.52 32.16
CA PHE A 5 12.16 -4.97 31.30
C PHE A 5 12.27 -4.25 29.96
N PHE A 6 12.68 -5.01 28.93
CA PHE A 6 12.59 -4.59 27.54
C PHE A 6 11.12 -4.62 27.10
N PHE A 7 10.51 -3.44 27.06
CA PHE A 7 9.28 -3.23 26.34
C PHE A 7 9.46 -1.97 25.50
N PHE A 8 9.37 -2.10 24.18
CA PHE A 8 8.66 -1.09 23.39
C PHE A 8 7.19 -1.18 23.82
N ALA A 9 6.91 -0.74 25.04
CA ALA A 9 5.57 -0.40 25.46
C ALA A 9 5.27 0.86 24.67
N LEU A 10 4.29 0.76 23.78
CA LEU A 10 3.52 1.89 23.30
C LEU A 10 3.00 2.61 24.57
N LEU A 11 3.79 3.54 25.11
CA LEU A 11 3.44 4.32 26.30
C LEU A 11 2.36 5.32 25.89
N LEU A 12 1.13 4.83 25.78
CA LEU A 12 -0.07 5.62 25.98
C LEU A 12 -0.07 6.08 27.44
N LEU A 13 0.69 7.13 27.76
CA LEU A 13 0.50 7.82 29.03
C LEU A 13 -0.78 8.66 28.95
N PRO A 14 -1.75 8.44 29.85
CA PRO A 14 -2.97 9.22 29.90
C PRO A 14 -2.73 10.37 30.88
N PHE A 15 -2.39 11.57 30.42
CA PHE A 15 -2.57 12.75 31.27
C PHE A 15 -3.06 13.98 30.52
N SER A 16 -4.13 14.53 31.12
CA SER A 16 -4.77 15.82 30.90
C SER A 16 -5.20 16.15 29.48
N VAL A 17 -6.49 15.90 29.24
CA VAL A 17 -7.30 16.68 28.30
C VAL A 17 -7.26 18.13 28.79
N LEU A 18 -6.30 18.94 28.32
CA LEU A 18 -6.69 20.29 27.98
C LEU A 18 -7.49 20.15 26.69
N ALA A 19 -8.81 20.22 26.82
CA ALA A 19 -9.68 20.37 25.69
C ALA A 19 -9.28 21.70 25.03
N GLN A 20 -8.51 21.63 23.94
CA GLN A 20 -8.53 22.69 22.95
C GLN A 20 -9.95 22.67 22.36
N LEU A 21 -10.86 23.35 23.07
CA LEU A 21 -12.07 23.88 22.48
C LEU A 21 -11.66 24.81 21.33
N GLY A 22 -12.28 24.66 20.16
CA GLY A 22 -12.56 25.85 19.35
C GLY A 22 -12.24 25.83 17.86
N ALA A 23 -11.68 24.77 17.27
CA ALA A 23 -11.60 24.68 15.81
C ALA A 23 -12.30 23.41 15.32
N LYS A 24 -13.41 23.57 14.57
CA LYS A 24 -13.96 22.48 13.77
C LYS A 24 -12.94 22.12 12.69
N HIS A 25 -12.07 21.18 13.01
CA HIS A 25 -11.10 20.63 12.08
C HIS A 25 -11.81 19.85 10.96
N HIS A 26 -11.42 20.08 9.71
CA HIS A 26 -11.98 19.40 8.55
C HIS A 26 -11.26 18.06 8.32
N ILE A 27 -11.99 16.96 8.49
CA ILE A 27 -11.47 15.62 8.15
C ILE A 27 -11.66 15.39 6.65
N PRO A 28 -10.59 15.12 5.89
CA PRO A 28 -10.70 14.88 4.45
C PRO A 28 -11.60 13.69 4.11
N LYS A 29 -12.27 13.77 2.95
CA LYS A 29 -13.06 12.66 2.41
C LYS A 29 -12.17 11.44 2.14
N GLY A 30 -12.69 10.24 2.38
CA GLY A 30 -11.96 8.98 2.20
C GLY A 30 -11.07 8.57 3.39
N ALA A 31 -11.11 9.33 4.49
CA ALA A 31 -10.42 8.97 5.72
C ALA A 31 -10.93 7.64 6.30
N ILE A 32 -10.00 6.85 6.84
CA ILE A 32 -10.29 5.60 7.55
C ILE A 32 -10.24 5.90 9.03
N PHE A 33 -11.27 5.51 9.78
CA PHE A 33 -11.38 5.85 11.20
C PHE A 33 -10.99 4.69 12.10
N TYR A 34 -10.25 4.99 13.16
CA TYR A 34 -9.85 4.02 14.18
C TYR A 34 -10.15 4.54 15.58
N ASN A 35 -10.58 3.66 16.48
CA ASN A 35 -10.70 3.97 17.90
C ASN A 35 -9.33 3.96 18.61
N ARG A 36 -9.32 4.16 19.94
CA ARG A 36 -8.08 4.20 20.75
C ARG A 36 -7.26 2.90 20.71
N ASN A 37 -7.89 1.78 20.37
CA ASN A 37 -7.28 0.46 20.26
C ASN A 37 -6.89 0.12 18.82
N TRP A 38 -6.91 1.10 17.91
CA TRP A 38 -6.63 0.92 16.48
C TRP A 38 -7.54 -0.09 15.78
N LYS A 39 -8.78 -0.21 16.27
CA LYS A 39 -9.85 -0.96 15.60
C LYS A 39 -10.68 0.00 14.75
N GLY A 40 -11.05 -0.45 13.56
CA GLY A 40 -11.87 0.28 12.60
C GLY A 40 -13.22 0.68 13.19
N VAL A 41 -13.65 1.91 12.91
CA VAL A 41 -14.97 2.44 13.28
C VAL A 41 -15.60 3.14 12.09
N SER A 42 -16.93 3.27 12.09
CA SER A 42 -17.66 3.77 10.92
C SER A 42 -17.77 5.29 10.86
N THR A 43 -17.51 5.99 11.97
CA THR A 43 -17.71 7.45 12.05
C THR A 43 -16.59 8.16 12.81
N ALA A 44 -16.37 9.44 12.47
CA ALA A 44 -15.44 10.31 13.17
C ALA A 44 -15.76 10.48 14.67
N LYS A 45 -17.04 10.40 15.07
CA LYS A 45 -17.47 10.51 16.47
C LYS A 45 -16.95 9.35 17.34
N GLN A 46 -16.75 8.18 16.75
CA GLN A 46 -16.24 6.98 17.43
C GLN A 46 -14.70 6.89 17.37
N ALA A 47 -14.08 7.78 16.61
CA ALA A 47 -12.68 7.70 16.25
C ALA A 47 -11.81 8.44 17.25
N ALA A 48 -10.66 7.84 17.58
CA ALA A 48 -9.54 8.54 18.22
C ALA A 48 -8.51 9.00 17.18
N TYR A 49 -8.49 8.32 16.03
CA TYR A 49 -7.56 8.56 14.93
C TYR A 49 -8.28 8.49 13.59
N TYR A 50 -7.74 9.18 12.61
CA TYR A 50 -8.07 8.93 11.22
C TYR A 50 -6.80 8.78 10.37
N ARG A 51 -6.88 7.91 9.38
CA ARG A 51 -5.81 7.58 8.44
C ARG A 51 -6.16 8.10 7.05
N LEU A 52 -5.18 8.67 6.38
CA LEU A 52 -5.25 9.06 4.98
C LEU A 52 -4.24 8.25 4.17
N LEU A 53 -4.71 7.60 3.10
CA LEU A 53 -3.85 6.91 2.14
C LEU A 53 -3.38 7.90 1.07
N THR A 54 -2.09 7.88 0.75
CA THR A 54 -1.47 8.81 -0.19
C THR A 54 -0.18 8.20 -0.77
N VAL A 55 0.64 9.02 -1.41
CA VAL A 55 1.95 8.63 -1.92
C VAL A 55 3.03 9.62 -1.49
N ASP A 56 4.25 9.13 -1.32
CA ASP A 56 5.40 9.99 -1.06
C ASP A 56 5.85 10.75 -2.33
N LYS A 57 6.90 11.57 -2.22
CA LYS A 57 7.46 12.32 -3.36
C LYS A 57 7.94 11.43 -4.52
N ARG A 58 8.15 10.14 -4.27
CA ARG A 58 8.60 9.13 -5.24
C ARG A 58 7.46 8.24 -5.74
N GLY A 59 6.22 8.53 -5.36
CA GLY A 59 5.04 7.75 -5.76
C GLY A 59 4.83 6.45 -4.96
N ARG A 60 5.57 6.21 -3.88
CA ARG A 60 5.41 5.01 -3.05
C ARG A 60 4.21 5.15 -2.13
N LYS A 61 3.46 4.06 -1.95
CA LYS A 61 2.29 3.99 -1.06
C LYS A 61 2.69 4.34 0.38
N ILE A 62 2.08 5.39 0.92
CA ILE A 62 2.20 5.77 2.33
C ILE A 62 0.84 6.08 2.91
N PHE A 63 0.69 5.91 4.21
CA PHE A 63 -0.43 6.50 4.92
C PHE A 63 0.07 7.48 5.98
N ARG A 64 -0.81 8.43 6.30
CA ARG A 64 -0.62 9.36 7.41
C ARG A 64 -1.73 9.16 8.42
N ASP A 65 -1.34 8.92 9.66
CA ASP A 65 -2.25 8.83 10.79
C ASP A 65 -2.28 10.16 11.52
N TYR A 66 -3.48 10.59 11.83
CA TYR A 66 -3.76 11.79 12.58
C TYR A 66 -4.58 11.42 13.81
N TYR A 67 -4.36 12.11 14.91
CA TYR A 67 -5.37 12.20 15.96
C TYR A 67 -6.68 12.75 15.38
N ILE A 68 -7.81 12.42 15.99
CA ILE A 68 -9.12 12.93 15.55
C ILE A 68 -9.20 14.47 15.61
N SER A 69 -8.32 15.10 16.39
CA SER A 69 -8.11 16.56 16.44
C SER A 69 -7.44 17.15 15.19
N GLY A 70 -6.89 16.33 14.29
CA GLY A 70 -6.20 16.76 13.08
C GLY A 70 -4.68 16.80 13.16
N GLN A 71 -4.11 16.51 14.33
CA GLN A 71 -2.67 16.49 14.50
C GLN A 71 -2.06 15.20 13.95
N LEU A 72 -1.03 15.31 13.10
CA LEU A 72 -0.27 14.17 12.59
C LEU A 72 0.43 13.42 13.73
N CYS A 73 0.30 12.10 13.76
CA CYS A 73 0.97 11.25 14.73
C CYS A 73 1.84 10.17 14.09
N ALA A 74 1.60 9.80 12.82
CA ALA A 74 2.50 8.91 12.10
C ALA A 74 2.45 9.08 10.58
N GLU A 75 3.55 8.71 9.92
CA GLU A 75 3.64 8.50 8.49
C GLU A 75 4.34 7.16 8.22
N LYS A 76 3.72 6.25 7.47
CA LYS A 76 4.27 4.91 7.25
C LYS A 76 4.08 4.46 5.81
N HIS A 77 5.13 3.87 5.25
CA HIS A 77 5.04 3.13 3.99
C HIS A 77 4.37 1.78 4.26
N TYR A 78 3.55 1.32 3.31
CA TYR A 78 2.76 0.11 3.49
C TYR A 78 2.67 -0.72 2.21
N ILE A 79 2.48 -2.01 2.41
CA ILE A 79 2.10 -2.99 1.39
C ILE A 79 0.57 -3.06 1.37
N SER A 80 -0.04 -3.38 2.52
CA SER A 80 -1.49 -3.46 2.73
C SER A 80 -1.93 -2.67 3.96
N VAL A 81 -3.16 -2.18 3.96
CA VAL A 81 -3.81 -1.58 5.14
C VAL A 81 -5.04 -2.39 5.50
N ASN A 82 -5.17 -2.77 6.77
CA ASN A 82 -6.40 -3.35 7.28
C ASN A 82 -7.25 -2.27 7.95
N ARG A 83 -8.48 -2.09 7.47
CA ARG A 83 -9.42 -1.07 7.97
C ARG A 83 -10.09 -1.45 9.29
N ALA A 84 -10.20 -2.74 9.60
CA ALA A 84 -10.85 -3.26 10.80
C ALA A 84 -9.88 -3.37 12.00
N ASP A 85 -8.61 -3.69 11.75
CA ASP A 85 -7.58 -3.86 12.79
C ASP A 85 -6.20 -3.49 12.25
N ASP A 86 -5.64 -2.36 12.69
CA ASP A 86 -4.33 -1.90 12.23
C ASP A 86 -3.20 -2.90 12.51
N LYS A 87 -3.36 -3.80 13.48
CA LYS A 87 -2.37 -4.87 13.73
C LYS A 87 -2.15 -5.79 12.54
N GLN A 88 -3.09 -5.82 11.60
CA GLN A 88 -3.00 -6.60 10.36
C GLN A 88 -2.50 -5.78 9.17
N THR A 89 -2.21 -4.49 9.35
CA THR A 89 -1.54 -3.64 8.35
C THR A 89 -0.12 -4.15 8.12
N VAL A 90 0.26 -4.34 6.86
CA VAL A 90 1.61 -4.81 6.50
C VAL A 90 2.46 -3.62 6.07
N LEU A 91 3.44 -3.27 6.89
CA LEU A 91 4.36 -2.16 6.64
C LEU A 91 5.53 -2.58 5.75
N THR A 92 6.07 -1.61 5.03
CA THR A 92 7.34 -1.70 4.30
C THR A 92 8.04 -0.35 4.40
N GLY A 93 9.28 -0.21 3.93
CA GLY A 93 9.98 1.06 3.89
C GLY A 93 10.13 1.73 5.26
N VAL A 94 9.95 3.06 5.30
CA VAL A 94 10.15 3.86 6.53
C VAL A 94 8.81 4.16 7.20
N ALA A 95 8.77 3.96 8.51
CA ALA A 95 7.73 4.44 9.40
C ALA A 95 8.31 5.53 10.32
N ARG A 96 7.57 6.62 10.48
CA ARG A 96 7.87 7.72 11.42
C ARG A 96 6.69 7.92 12.35
N THR A 97 6.97 8.16 13.63
CA THR A 97 5.98 8.65 14.59
C THR A 97 6.39 10.02 15.11
N PHE A 98 5.41 10.78 15.58
CA PHE A 98 5.59 12.16 15.99
C PHE A 98 5.00 12.39 17.38
N TYR A 99 5.71 13.16 18.19
CA TYR A 99 5.19 13.71 19.41
C TYR A 99 4.05 14.69 19.15
N LYS A 100 3.26 15.00 20.19
CA LYS A 100 2.29 16.11 20.14
C LYS A 100 2.92 17.49 19.92
N SER A 101 4.24 17.62 20.04
CA SER A 101 4.95 18.84 19.62
C SER A 101 5.17 18.91 18.11
N GLY A 102 4.96 17.81 17.38
CA GLY A 102 5.30 17.65 15.96
C GLY A 102 6.71 17.16 15.70
N ARG A 103 7.56 17.06 16.73
CA ARG A 103 8.92 16.50 16.61
C ARG A 103 8.87 15.00 16.36
N VAL A 104 9.82 14.47 15.61
CA VAL A 104 9.93 13.02 15.39
C VAL A 104 10.18 12.33 16.73
N GLU A 105 9.37 11.33 17.01
CA GLU A 105 9.50 10.46 18.19
C GLU A 105 10.28 9.20 17.82
N SER A 106 10.00 8.62 16.65
CA SER A 106 10.72 7.45 16.18
C SER A 106 10.78 7.35 14.67
N ILE A 107 11.81 6.66 14.19
CA ILE A 107 12.00 6.25 12.80
C ILE A 107 12.28 4.76 12.83
N MET A 108 11.58 3.96 12.04
CA MET A 108 11.80 2.52 11.95
C MET A 108 11.69 2.03 10.51
N GLN A 109 12.60 1.17 10.10
CA GLN A 109 12.55 0.50 8.80
C GLN A 109 11.81 -0.84 8.90
N TYR A 110 10.97 -1.10 7.91
CA TYR A 110 10.16 -2.31 7.78
C TYR A 110 10.39 -2.99 6.43
N SER A 111 10.31 -4.31 6.43
CA SER A 111 10.22 -5.15 5.24
C SER A 111 9.19 -6.24 5.49
N ASN A 112 8.20 -6.36 4.61
CA ASN A 112 7.14 -7.38 4.69
C ASN A 112 6.49 -7.50 6.08
N GLY A 113 6.13 -6.36 6.67
CA GLY A 113 5.47 -6.26 7.97
C GLY A 113 6.37 -6.46 9.19
N LYS A 114 7.67 -6.73 9.00
CA LYS A 114 8.63 -6.92 10.09
C LYS A 114 9.63 -5.77 10.14
N ALA A 115 10.06 -5.38 11.34
CA ALA A 115 11.15 -4.43 11.49
C ALA A 115 12.42 -5.02 10.86
N ASP A 116 13.03 -4.30 9.91
CA ASP A 116 14.17 -4.79 9.15
C ASP A 116 15.03 -3.60 8.71
N GLY A 117 16.20 -3.46 9.33
CA GLY A 117 17.08 -2.30 9.22
C GLY A 117 17.12 -1.42 10.47
N ARG A 118 17.46 -0.14 10.28
CA ARG A 118 17.69 0.81 11.36
C ARG A 118 16.38 1.25 12.02
N ALA A 119 16.42 1.40 13.33
CA ALA A 119 15.40 2.13 14.08
C ALA A 119 16.06 3.13 15.03
N VAL A 120 15.46 4.31 15.18
CA VAL A 120 15.94 5.38 16.05
C VAL A 120 14.75 5.94 16.82
N SER A 121 14.90 6.10 18.14
CA SER A 121 13.96 6.87 18.96
C SER A 121 14.61 8.16 19.44
N PHE A 122 13.78 9.15 19.69
CA PHE A 122 14.16 10.47 20.17
C PHE A 122 13.45 10.75 21.49
N PHE A 123 14.03 11.60 22.31
CA PHE A 123 13.35 12.25 23.42
C PHE A 123 12.53 13.44 22.90
N ALA A 124 11.59 13.93 23.71
CA ALA A 124 10.76 15.10 23.34
C ALA A 124 11.60 16.37 23.09
N ASN A 125 12.77 16.48 23.74
CA ASN A 125 13.72 17.56 23.52
C ASN A 125 14.46 17.47 22.15
N GLY A 126 14.27 16.39 21.40
CA GLY A 126 14.83 16.14 20.06
C GLY A 126 16.14 15.36 20.07
N ASN A 127 16.74 15.10 21.24
CA ASN A 127 17.95 14.30 21.36
C ASN A 127 17.64 12.83 21.06
N VAL A 128 18.63 12.11 20.52
CA VAL A 128 18.50 10.67 20.29
C VAL A 128 18.39 9.96 21.63
N GLY A 129 17.42 9.05 21.76
CA GLY A 129 17.28 8.17 22.92
C GLY A 129 17.86 6.79 22.67
N MET A 130 17.50 6.15 21.54
CA MET A 130 18.06 4.86 21.17
C MET A 130 18.33 4.78 19.68
N LYS A 131 19.36 4.01 19.33
CA LYS A 131 19.59 3.52 17.97
C LYS A 131 19.65 2.01 18.01
N LEU A 132 18.87 1.37 17.15
CA LEU A 132 18.66 -0.06 17.10
C LEU A 132 18.86 -0.54 15.66
N ASN A 133 19.12 -1.83 15.53
CA ASN A 133 19.15 -2.48 14.23
C ASN A 133 18.38 -3.79 14.32
N TYR A 134 17.48 -4.01 13.37
CA TYR A 134 16.66 -5.19 13.27
C TYR A 134 17.02 -6.00 12.02
N ALA A 135 16.86 -7.31 12.11
CA ALA A 135 16.87 -8.22 10.98
C ALA A 135 15.65 -9.14 11.11
N LYS A 136 14.74 -9.10 10.12
CA LYS A 136 13.54 -9.96 10.09
C LYS A 136 12.70 -9.93 11.38
N GLY A 137 12.59 -8.76 12.02
CA GLY A 137 11.81 -8.51 13.23
C GLY A 137 12.56 -8.70 14.55
N LEU A 138 13.83 -9.12 14.52
CA LEU A 138 14.65 -9.37 15.71
C LEU A 138 15.80 -8.37 15.80
N LEU A 139 16.13 -7.92 17.01
CA LEU A 139 17.31 -7.07 17.23
C LEU A 139 18.58 -7.83 16.80
N ASN A 140 19.39 -7.19 15.96
CA ASN A 140 20.59 -7.83 15.41
C ASN A 140 21.70 -6.80 15.18
N GLY A 141 22.87 -7.03 15.78
CA GLY A 141 23.99 -6.11 15.77
C GLY A 141 24.02 -5.15 16.97
N ALA A 142 24.79 -4.08 16.85
CA ALA A 142 24.95 -3.08 17.90
C ALA A 142 23.73 -2.16 18.03
N SER A 143 23.39 -1.83 19.26
CA SER A 143 22.44 -0.81 19.66
C SER A 143 23.08 0.15 20.65
N TYR A 144 22.58 1.38 20.66
CA TYR A 144 23.13 2.49 21.43
C TYR A 144 22.01 3.16 22.21
N THR A 145 22.17 3.30 23.53
CA THR A 145 21.22 3.95 24.42
C THR A 145 21.85 5.23 24.96
N TYR A 146 21.11 6.32 24.84
CA TYR A 146 21.55 7.66 25.19
C TYR A 146 20.69 8.23 26.31
N SER A 147 21.32 9.05 27.16
CA SER A 147 20.61 9.91 28.11
C SER A 147 19.87 11.04 27.38
N GLU A 148 18.91 11.67 28.06
CA GLU A 148 18.19 12.83 27.53
C GLU A 148 19.11 14.04 27.23
N TYR A 149 20.30 14.08 27.84
CA TYR A 149 21.34 15.07 27.59
C TYR A 149 22.25 14.72 26.40
N GLY A 150 22.04 13.59 25.73
CA GLY A 150 22.78 13.17 24.55
C GLY A 150 24.05 12.36 24.83
N ASN A 151 24.33 12.01 26.10
CA ASN A 151 25.47 11.15 26.45
C ASN A 151 25.16 9.69 26.15
N LEU A 152 26.08 8.97 25.49
CA LEU A 152 25.96 7.52 25.27
C LEU A 152 26.15 6.77 26.59
N GLU A 153 25.08 6.15 27.09
CA GLU A 153 25.09 5.43 28.36
C GLU A 153 25.48 3.96 28.17
N TYR A 154 24.93 3.30 27.15
CA TYR A 154 25.16 1.87 26.92
C TYR A 154 25.30 1.54 25.45
N THR A 155 26.20 0.61 25.15
CA THR A 155 26.22 -0.14 23.89
C THR A 155 25.89 -1.60 24.16
N THR A 156 24.87 -2.11 23.45
CA THR A 156 24.41 -3.50 23.59
C THR A 156 24.50 -4.19 22.24
N VAL A 157 25.11 -5.38 22.19
CA VAL A 157 25.20 -6.20 20.98
C VAL A 157 24.19 -7.33 21.05
N TRP A 158 23.41 -7.44 19.99
CA TRP A 158 22.35 -8.44 19.83
C TRP A 158 22.71 -9.42 18.72
N ASN A 159 22.29 -10.66 18.87
CA ASN A 159 22.30 -11.67 17.83
C ASN A 159 20.92 -12.33 17.78
N ASN A 160 20.17 -12.09 16.69
CA ASN A 160 18.83 -12.64 16.48
C ASN A 160 17.89 -12.52 17.70
N GLY A 161 17.86 -11.34 18.32
CA GLY A 161 17.00 -11.03 19.47
C GLY A 161 17.62 -11.38 20.83
N THR A 162 18.74 -12.09 20.87
CA THR A 162 19.45 -12.42 22.12
C THR A 162 20.52 -11.38 22.43
N LYS A 163 20.49 -10.84 23.66
CA LYS A 163 21.55 -9.95 24.16
C LYS A 163 22.84 -10.75 24.35
N VAL A 164 23.89 -10.41 23.60
CA VAL A 164 25.20 -11.08 23.67
C VAL A 164 26.11 -10.38 24.68
N LYS A 165 26.19 -9.05 24.61
CA LYS A 165 27.00 -8.22 25.52
C LYS A 165 26.40 -6.85 25.68
N GLU A 166 26.69 -6.23 26.83
CA GLU A 166 26.33 -4.86 27.15
C GLU A 166 27.47 -4.25 27.95
N TYR A 167 27.82 -3.01 27.62
CA TYR A 167 28.83 -2.26 28.35
C TYR A 167 28.45 -0.78 28.36
N MET A 168 28.92 -0.06 29.37
CA MET A 168 28.69 1.37 29.50
C MET A 168 29.47 2.14 28.43
N GLY A 169 28.85 3.14 27.82
CA GLY A 169 29.44 3.96 26.76
C GLY A 169 29.76 3.19 25.48
N GLY A 170 30.87 3.54 24.84
CA GLY A 170 31.36 2.94 23.60
C GLY A 170 31.47 3.95 22.46
N THR A 171 31.58 3.43 21.23
CA THR A 171 31.60 4.25 20.02
C THR A 171 30.37 3.92 19.18
N ASP A 172 29.52 4.93 18.97
CA ASP A 172 28.44 4.82 18.01
C ASP A 172 29.00 4.85 16.59
N LYS A 173 28.91 3.71 15.91
CA LYS A 173 29.43 3.55 14.54
C LYS A 173 28.69 4.39 13.50
N TYR A 174 27.51 4.90 13.82
CA TYR A 174 26.72 5.73 12.92
C TYR A 174 27.05 7.22 13.02
N ILE A 175 27.85 7.61 14.01
CA ILE A 175 28.34 8.98 14.13
C ILE A 175 29.56 9.14 13.22
N ASP A 176 29.43 10.00 12.23
CA ASP A 176 30.55 10.42 11.40
C ASP A 176 31.54 11.24 12.23
N LYS A 177 32.83 10.88 12.14
CA LYS A 177 33.89 11.46 12.99
C LYS A 177 34.19 12.92 12.65
N ALA A 178 34.00 13.32 11.38
CA ALA A 178 34.31 14.68 10.95
C ALA A 178 33.20 15.66 11.35
N THR A 179 31.95 15.22 11.26
CA THR A 179 30.77 16.07 11.49
C THR A 179 30.15 15.90 12.87
N GLY A 180 30.46 14.81 13.58
CA GLY A 180 29.80 14.44 14.84
C GLY A 180 28.32 14.08 14.68
N LYS A 181 27.88 13.78 13.45
CA LYS A 181 26.46 13.59 13.10
C LYS A 181 26.18 12.21 12.53
N ASP A 182 24.94 11.77 12.70
CA ASP A 182 24.42 10.57 12.06
C ASP A 182 23.59 10.96 10.85
N ALA A 183 24.11 10.70 9.65
CA ALA A 183 23.45 11.09 8.40
C ALA A 183 22.01 10.56 8.26
N PHE A 184 21.72 9.35 8.76
CA PHE A 184 20.36 8.81 8.76
C PHE A 184 19.44 9.63 9.65
N VAL A 185 19.89 10.01 10.85
CA VAL A 185 19.10 10.88 11.74
C VAL A 185 18.87 12.24 11.10
N GLU A 186 19.93 12.88 10.57
CA GLU A 186 19.85 14.24 10.03
C GLU A 186 18.94 14.31 8.79
N SER A 187 19.00 13.32 7.90
CA SER A 187 18.12 13.24 6.73
C SER A 187 16.63 13.18 7.09
N HIS A 188 16.26 12.54 8.21
CA HIS A 188 14.87 12.45 8.64
C HIS A 188 14.43 13.65 9.47
N ARG A 189 15.37 14.34 10.14
CA ARG A 189 15.14 15.63 10.81
C ARG A 189 14.89 16.77 9.81
N ALA A 190 15.63 16.80 8.70
CA ALA A 190 15.50 17.83 7.67
C ALA A 190 14.08 17.88 7.05
N ASP A 191 13.38 16.75 7.04
CA ASP A 191 12.01 16.63 6.53
C ASP A 191 10.93 17.00 7.57
N GLU A 192 11.25 17.22 8.84
CA GLU A 192 10.27 17.47 9.91
C GLU A 192 9.37 18.67 9.63
N LYS A 193 9.98 19.81 9.28
CA LYS A 193 9.27 21.06 9.01
C LYS A 193 8.31 20.90 7.82
N LEU A 194 8.78 20.23 6.76
CA LEU A 194 7.98 19.99 5.55
C LEU A 194 6.81 19.04 5.83
N VAL A 195 7.04 17.97 6.59
CA VAL A 195 5.99 17.00 6.95
C VAL A 195 4.91 17.67 7.79
N MET A 196 5.29 18.56 8.72
CA MET A 196 4.36 19.33 9.53
C MET A 196 3.59 20.38 8.72
N GLU A 197 4.26 21.13 7.83
CA GLU A 197 3.60 22.07 6.92
C GLU A 197 2.59 21.37 6.00
N GLN A 198 2.92 20.18 5.49
CA GLN A 198 2.01 19.36 4.70
C GLN A 198 0.81 18.84 5.52
N SER A 199 1.03 18.47 6.79
CA SER A 199 -0.05 18.14 7.72
C SER A 199 -1.01 19.33 7.93
N HIS A 200 -0.47 20.54 8.14
CA HIS A 200 -1.28 21.75 8.29
C HIS A 200 -2.06 22.12 7.02
N ALA A 201 -1.49 21.89 5.83
CA ALA A 201 -2.18 22.14 4.56
C ALA A 201 -3.37 21.17 4.32
N VAL A 202 -3.21 19.89 4.70
CA VAL A 202 -4.27 18.88 4.62
C VAL A 202 -5.41 19.19 5.60
N THR A 203 -5.09 19.77 6.75
CA THR A 203 -6.09 20.12 7.77
C THR A 203 -6.86 21.41 7.48
N ASN A 204 -6.25 22.36 6.77
CA ASN A 204 -6.86 23.64 6.41
C ASN A 204 -7.57 23.65 5.05
N GLY A 205 -7.73 22.49 4.38
CA GLY A 205 -8.51 22.37 3.15
C GLY A 205 -7.86 22.94 1.88
N SER A 206 -6.55 23.24 1.88
CA SER A 206 -5.88 23.91 0.76
C SER A 206 -5.19 22.97 -0.24
N THR A 207 -5.77 21.81 -0.53
CA THR A 207 -5.12 20.82 -1.43
C THR A 207 -5.81 20.70 -2.78
N GLN A 208 -5.79 21.77 -3.57
CA GLN A 208 -5.87 21.67 -5.05
C GLN A 208 -5.00 22.70 -5.83
N LYS A 209 -4.31 23.67 -5.20
CA LYS A 209 -3.50 24.66 -5.95
C LYS A 209 -1.97 24.53 -5.84
N ALA A 210 -1.44 23.88 -4.81
CA ALA A 210 0.02 23.86 -4.57
C ALA A 210 0.81 22.89 -5.46
N VAL A 211 0.16 21.86 -6.02
CA VAL A 211 0.84 20.86 -6.88
C VAL A 211 1.07 21.39 -8.31
N GLN A 212 0.29 22.37 -8.75
CA GLN A 212 0.39 22.93 -10.10
C GLN A 212 1.38 24.10 -10.19
N ALA A 213 1.56 24.87 -9.12
CA ALA A 213 2.50 25.99 -9.07
C ALA A 213 3.98 25.54 -9.15
N ASN A 214 4.35 24.39 -8.54
CA ASN A 214 5.74 23.92 -8.53
C ASN A 214 6.19 23.18 -9.80
N LYS A 215 5.28 22.79 -10.70
CA LYS A 215 5.66 22.28 -12.03
C LYS A 215 6.10 23.40 -12.99
N SER A 216 5.52 24.60 -12.84
CA SER A 216 5.79 25.72 -13.75
C SER A 216 7.19 26.35 -13.59
N LYS A 217 7.84 26.16 -12.43
CA LYS A 217 9.13 26.79 -12.11
C LYS A 217 10.37 25.98 -12.51
N LEU A 218 10.20 24.75 -13.01
CA LEU A 218 11.31 23.87 -13.43
C LEU A 218 11.41 23.64 -14.95
N GLN A 219 10.49 24.15 -15.76
CA GLN A 219 10.48 23.92 -17.21
C GLN A 219 11.05 25.06 -18.07
N SER A 220 11.53 26.16 -17.47
CA SER A 220 12.19 27.24 -18.22
C SER A 220 13.70 27.04 -18.28
N LYS A 221 14.17 26.03 -19.02
CA LYS A 221 15.54 25.97 -19.59
C LYS A 221 15.68 24.80 -20.59
N SER A 222 15.14 24.95 -21.80
CA SER A 222 15.89 24.80 -23.07
C SER A 222 14.95 25.00 -24.28
N MET A 223 15.27 26.01 -25.08
CA MET A 223 14.96 26.12 -26.52
C MET A 223 16.15 25.45 -27.27
N ALA A 224 16.13 24.97 -28.51
CA ALA A 224 15.22 25.02 -29.65
C ALA A 224 15.61 23.89 -30.64
N ALA A 225 14.68 23.43 -31.48
CA ALA A 225 14.86 23.27 -32.93
C ALA A 225 13.53 22.81 -33.56
N SER A 226 13.13 23.49 -34.64
CA SER A 226 11.82 23.43 -35.30
C SER A 226 11.85 22.59 -36.61
N PRO A 227 10.84 22.62 -37.50
CA PRO A 227 9.94 21.50 -37.83
C PRO A 227 10.17 20.99 -39.29
N THR A 228 9.42 20.03 -39.85
CA THR A 228 8.16 20.20 -40.63
C THR A 228 7.80 18.83 -41.31
N PRO A 229 6.68 18.68 -42.05
CA PRO A 229 5.41 18.06 -41.62
C PRO A 229 5.11 16.71 -42.35
N PHE A 230 4.02 16.01 -42.03
CA PHE A 230 3.08 15.46 -43.04
C PHE A 230 1.80 14.89 -42.39
N ILE A 231 0.69 15.60 -42.68
CA ILE A 231 -0.70 15.23 -42.97
C ILE A 231 -1.57 14.40 -41.98
N ASP A 232 -2.69 15.05 -41.65
CA ASP A 232 -3.94 14.60 -41.05
C ASP A 232 -4.62 13.40 -41.72
N ALA A 233 -5.18 12.52 -40.91
CA ALA A 233 -6.45 11.86 -41.20
C ALA A 233 -7.18 11.54 -39.89
N ALA A 234 -7.94 12.52 -39.40
CA ALA A 234 -8.94 12.30 -38.36
C ALA A 234 -10.10 11.45 -38.89
N LYS A 235 -10.51 10.43 -38.14
CA LYS A 235 -11.92 10.24 -37.74
C LYS A 235 -12.11 9.18 -36.64
N THR A 236 -12.74 9.66 -35.57
CA THR A 236 -13.60 8.93 -34.60
C THR A 236 -13.03 7.73 -33.86
N MET A 237 -12.42 8.00 -32.70
CA MET A 237 -12.68 7.23 -31.47
C MET A 237 -12.66 8.19 -30.27
N LYS A 238 -13.69 8.14 -29.42
CA LYS A 238 -13.73 8.84 -28.14
C LYS A 238 -12.52 8.39 -27.32
N LYS A 239 -11.57 9.29 -27.12
CA LYS A 239 -10.38 9.09 -26.31
C LYS A 239 -10.77 9.10 -24.84
N THR A 240 -11.20 7.96 -24.30
CA THR A 240 -11.34 7.75 -22.86
C THR A 240 -9.96 7.42 -22.27
N ASN A 241 -9.66 8.03 -21.12
CA ASN A 241 -8.34 7.96 -20.47
C ASN A 241 -7.98 6.51 -20.07
N SER A 242 -6.95 5.95 -20.69
CA SER A 242 -6.61 4.50 -20.71
C SER A 242 -6.00 3.92 -19.42
N LYS A 243 -6.12 4.59 -18.27
CA LYS A 243 -5.35 4.22 -17.06
C LYS A 243 -6.08 3.26 -16.12
N SER A 244 -7.36 2.99 -16.33
CA SER A 244 -8.18 2.15 -15.45
C SER A 244 -8.66 0.86 -16.12
N GLU A 245 -8.50 0.72 -17.42
CA GLU A 245 -9.09 -0.39 -18.17
C GLU A 245 -8.32 -1.71 -17.95
N PHE A 246 -9.04 -2.83 -17.84
CA PHE A 246 -8.42 -4.15 -17.85
C PHE A 246 -8.18 -4.57 -19.30
N LYS A 247 -6.92 -4.67 -19.71
CA LYS A 247 -6.55 -5.02 -21.08
C LYS A 247 -6.29 -6.51 -21.19
N PHE A 248 -7.05 -7.19 -22.06
CA PHE A 248 -6.93 -8.64 -22.25
C PHE A 248 -5.50 -9.09 -22.52
N ALA A 249 -4.83 -8.47 -23.50
CA ALA A 249 -3.46 -8.79 -23.89
C ALA A 249 -2.47 -8.80 -22.72
N PHE A 250 -2.57 -7.80 -21.85
CA PHE A 250 -1.73 -7.69 -20.66
C PHE A 250 -2.03 -8.78 -19.64
N LEU A 251 -3.31 -9.05 -19.37
CA LEU A 251 -3.70 -10.09 -18.42
C LEU A 251 -3.33 -11.50 -18.91
N TYR A 252 -3.46 -11.72 -20.22
CA TYR A 252 -3.03 -12.94 -20.88
C TYR A 252 -1.52 -13.15 -20.72
N ASP A 253 -0.69 -12.16 -21.11
CA ASP A 253 0.78 -12.23 -20.96
C ASP A 253 1.21 -12.44 -19.51
N LEU A 254 0.59 -11.72 -18.57
CA LEU A 254 0.81 -11.87 -17.13
C LEU A 254 0.56 -13.31 -16.65
N LEU A 255 -0.41 -13.99 -17.25
CA LEU A 255 -0.85 -15.32 -16.87
C LEU A 255 -0.01 -16.44 -17.50
N ILE A 256 0.41 -16.29 -18.76
CA ILE A 256 1.15 -17.34 -19.48
C ILE A 256 2.68 -17.21 -19.36
N ASN A 257 3.20 -16.02 -19.05
CA ASN A 257 4.64 -15.77 -18.95
C ASN A 257 5.15 -16.14 -17.56
N ASP A 258 6.02 -17.14 -17.45
CA ASP A 258 6.53 -17.66 -16.18
C ASP A 258 7.22 -16.61 -15.29
N ASP A 259 7.96 -15.68 -15.88
CA ASP A 259 8.69 -14.62 -15.16
C ASP A 259 7.74 -13.59 -14.55
N GLN A 260 6.64 -13.30 -15.23
CA GLN A 260 5.61 -12.39 -14.71
C GLN A 260 4.70 -13.11 -13.72
N ARG A 261 4.31 -14.35 -14.04
CA ARG A 261 3.46 -15.21 -13.23
C ARG A 261 4.07 -15.52 -11.87
N THR A 262 5.39 -15.72 -11.81
CA THR A 262 6.12 -15.97 -10.56
C THR A 262 6.97 -14.79 -10.14
N ASN A 263 6.38 -13.90 -9.34
CA ASN A 263 7.03 -12.66 -8.94
C ASN A 263 6.91 -12.39 -7.43
N GLU A 264 7.52 -11.30 -6.98
CA GLU A 264 7.35 -10.78 -5.63
C GLU A 264 5.92 -10.25 -5.43
N MET A 265 5.34 -10.35 -4.23
CA MET A 265 3.97 -9.84 -3.99
C MET A 265 3.82 -8.36 -4.36
N SER A 266 4.89 -7.58 -4.19
CA SER A 266 4.95 -6.15 -4.55
C SER A 266 4.83 -5.86 -6.06
N PHE A 267 5.14 -6.83 -6.92
CA PHE A 267 4.90 -6.71 -8.36
C PHE A 267 3.40 -6.63 -8.65
N PHE A 268 2.63 -7.54 -8.06
CA PHE A 268 1.17 -7.56 -8.15
C PHE A 268 0.54 -6.31 -7.50
N ASP A 269 1.14 -5.79 -6.43
CA ASP A 269 0.75 -4.50 -5.84
C ASP A 269 0.88 -3.33 -6.81
N GLY A 270 1.90 -3.38 -7.67
CA GLY A 270 2.15 -2.42 -8.73
C GLY A 270 1.10 -2.51 -9.82
N ILE A 271 0.69 -3.72 -10.21
CA ILE A 271 -0.36 -3.95 -11.21
C ILE A 271 -1.70 -3.40 -10.71
N GLY A 272 -2.13 -3.79 -9.49
CA GLY A 272 -3.36 -3.25 -8.91
C GLY A 272 -3.34 -1.73 -8.85
N ALA A 273 -2.22 -1.13 -8.43
CA ALA A 273 -2.06 0.33 -8.40
C ALA A 273 -2.10 0.97 -9.79
N ALA A 274 -1.56 0.32 -10.82
CA ALA A 274 -1.59 0.80 -12.20
C ALA A 274 -3.02 0.94 -12.73
N HIS A 275 -3.94 0.06 -12.28
CA HIS A 275 -5.37 0.12 -12.57
C HIS A 275 -6.17 1.00 -11.59
N GLY A 276 -5.50 1.75 -10.71
CA GLY A 276 -6.15 2.62 -9.72
C GLY A 276 -6.78 1.85 -8.55
N LEU A 277 -6.40 0.59 -8.34
CA LEU A 277 -6.89 -0.26 -7.26
C LEU A 277 -5.95 -0.18 -6.05
N THR A 278 -6.53 -0.40 -4.87
CA THR A 278 -5.77 -0.50 -3.62
C THR A 278 -5.81 -1.93 -3.10
N LEU A 279 -4.69 -2.45 -2.59
CA LEU A 279 -4.67 -3.77 -1.96
C LEU A 279 -5.65 -3.77 -0.80
N ALA A 280 -6.72 -4.53 -0.95
CA ALA A 280 -7.84 -4.59 -0.01
C ALA A 280 -7.62 -5.71 0.99
N GLN A 281 -7.18 -6.89 0.52
CA GLN A 281 -7.04 -8.07 1.37
C GLN A 281 -6.01 -9.06 0.82
N VAL A 282 -5.39 -9.80 1.74
CA VAL A 282 -4.69 -11.06 1.41
C VAL A 282 -5.49 -12.19 2.04
N ILE A 283 -6.21 -12.95 1.22
CA ILE A 283 -7.08 -14.05 1.65
C ILE A 283 -6.24 -15.31 1.73
N LYS A 284 -6.17 -15.95 2.91
CA LYS A 284 -5.43 -17.20 3.08
C LYS A 284 -6.26 -18.37 2.59
N GLY A 285 -5.72 -19.14 1.63
CA GLY A 285 -6.24 -20.44 1.23
C GLY A 285 -5.59 -21.57 2.02
N ASN A 286 -5.82 -22.80 1.58
CA ASN A 286 -5.21 -23.98 2.20
C ASN A 286 -3.69 -24.03 1.92
N GLY A 287 -2.90 -24.26 2.97
CA GLY A 287 -1.45 -24.41 2.86
C GLY A 287 -0.75 -23.14 2.36
N MET A 288 -0.12 -23.24 1.18
CA MET A 288 0.66 -22.15 0.59
C MET A 288 -0.19 -21.20 -0.27
N TYR A 289 -1.45 -21.55 -0.53
CA TYR A 289 -2.32 -20.80 -1.42
C TYR A 289 -2.88 -19.54 -0.75
N LYS A 290 -3.01 -18.48 -1.54
CA LYS A 290 -3.62 -17.22 -1.12
C LYS A 290 -4.14 -16.43 -2.32
N GLU A 291 -5.01 -15.48 -2.05
CA GLU A 291 -5.46 -14.49 -3.02
C GLU A 291 -5.02 -13.09 -2.60
N LEU A 292 -4.41 -12.35 -3.52
CA LEU A 292 -4.14 -10.92 -3.40
C LEU A 292 -5.31 -10.17 -4.03
N SER A 293 -6.17 -9.56 -3.22
CA SER A 293 -7.36 -8.84 -3.69
C SER A 293 -7.15 -7.34 -3.62
N TYR A 294 -7.36 -6.67 -4.75
CA TYR A 294 -7.24 -5.23 -4.94
C TYR A 294 -8.58 -4.68 -5.37
N SER A 295 -9.05 -3.62 -4.73
CA SER A 295 -10.36 -3.07 -5.05
C SER A 295 -10.38 -1.55 -5.13
N TYR A 296 -11.42 -1.05 -5.79
CA TYR A 296 -11.82 0.34 -5.83
C TYR A 296 -13.33 0.40 -5.58
N ASN A 297 -13.76 1.24 -4.64
CA ASN A 297 -15.16 1.37 -4.23
C ASN A 297 -15.84 0.05 -3.81
N MET A 298 -15.06 -0.91 -3.31
CA MET A 298 -15.54 -2.14 -2.67
C MET A 298 -14.78 -2.43 -1.39
N GLN A 299 -15.42 -3.12 -0.45
CA GLN A 299 -14.81 -3.61 0.79
C GLN A 299 -15.37 -4.98 1.16
N TYR A 300 -14.51 -5.86 1.67
CA TYR A 300 -14.95 -7.13 2.24
C TYR A 300 -15.50 -6.91 3.65
N ASP A 301 -16.77 -7.27 3.88
CA ASP A 301 -17.37 -7.32 5.21
C ASP A 301 -17.14 -8.71 5.81
N GLU A 302 -16.15 -8.82 6.70
CA GLU A 302 -15.81 -10.08 7.38
C GLU A 302 -16.95 -10.64 8.23
N ARG A 303 -17.86 -9.80 8.74
CA ARG A 303 -18.99 -10.25 9.58
C ARG A 303 -20.10 -10.83 8.72
N ALA A 304 -20.36 -10.20 7.58
CA ALA A 304 -21.36 -10.67 6.62
C ALA A 304 -20.81 -11.71 5.63
N GLY A 305 -19.48 -11.92 5.62
CA GLY A 305 -18.81 -12.87 4.73
C GLY A 305 -18.89 -12.51 3.26
N ARG A 306 -19.07 -11.21 2.91
CA ARG A 306 -19.35 -10.78 1.53
C ARG A 306 -18.71 -9.43 1.19
N ASP A 307 -18.47 -9.21 -0.10
CA ASP A 307 -18.08 -7.90 -0.62
C ASP A 307 -19.25 -6.91 -0.61
N VAL A 308 -18.94 -5.65 -0.28
CA VAL A 308 -19.89 -4.55 -0.17
C VAL A 308 -19.42 -3.38 -1.03
N VAL A 309 -20.32 -2.85 -1.86
CA VAL A 309 -20.07 -1.64 -2.67
C VAL A 309 -20.07 -0.41 -1.76
N THR A 310 -19.02 0.40 -1.88
CA THR A 310 -18.81 1.60 -1.06
C THR A 310 -18.80 2.90 -1.87
N GLY A 311 -18.93 2.83 -3.19
CA GLY A 311 -18.95 3.97 -4.10
C GLY A 311 -19.40 3.61 -5.51
N LYS A 312 -19.23 4.54 -6.45
CA LYS A 312 -19.61 4.36 -7.86
C LYS A 312 -18.54 3.62 -8.66
N HIS A 313 -18.93 2.85 -9.66
CA HIS A 313 -18.01 2.05 -10.49
C HIS A 313 -17.10 1.10 -9.66
N PRO A 314 -17.68 0.28 -8.76
CA PRO A 314 -16.94 -0.68 -7.96
C PRO A 314 -16.20 -1.68 -8.83
N ARG A 315 -14.97 -2.01 -8.49
CA ARG A 315 -14.20 -3.02 -9.22
C ARG A 315 -13.16 -3.68 -8.36
N GLN A 316 -12.79 -4.89 -8.74
CA GLN A 316 -11.80 -5.67 -8.03
C GLN A 316 -10.97 -6.51 -9.00
N MET A 317 -9.72 -6.74 -8.61
CA MET A 317 -8.77 -7.63 -9.25
C MET A 317 -8.19 -8.53 -8.17
N GLY A 318 -8.22 -9.84 -8.40
CA GLY A 318 -7.68 -10.86 -7.53
C GLY A 318 -6.59 -11.64 -8.24
N PHE A 319 -5.47 -11.89 -7.58
CA PHE A 319 -4.48 -12.87 -8.03
C PHE A 319 -4.46 -14.03 -7.06
N TRP A 320 -4.90 -15.21 -7.52
CA TRP A 320 -4.89 -16.43 -6.73
C TRP A 320 -3.72 -17.32 -7.14
N GLY A 321 -3.03 -17.88 -6.15
CA GLY A 321 -1.83 -18.68 -6.39
C GLY A 321 -1.09 -19.11 -5.13
N ALA A 322 0.08 -19.69 -5.30
CA ALA A 322 0.91 -20.23 -4.22
C ALA A 322 2.01 -19.24 -3.81
N GLY A 323 2.13 -18.93 -2.52
CA GLY A 323 3.18 -18.05 -1.99
C GLY A 323 4.19 -18.79 -1.13
N LYS A 324 5.49 -18.66 -1.44
CA LYS A 324 6.61 -19.21 -0.65
C LYS A 324 7.62 -18.11 -0.33
N GLY A 325 7.70 -17.72 0.95
CA GLY A 325 8.52 -16.59 1.36
C GLY A 325 7.97 -15.28 0.77
N THR A 326 8.78 -14.61 -0.03
CA THR A 326 8.43 -13.33 -0.69
C THR A 326 7.92 -13.52 -2.13
N ARG A 327 8.15 -14.72 -2.71
CA ARG A 327 7.67 -15.08 -4.05
C ARG A 327 6.24 -15.61 -4.02
N PHE A 328 5.50 -15.25 -5.06
CA PHE A 328 4.12 -15.65 -5.32
C PHE A 328 4.01 -16.10 -6.78
N THR A 329 3.54 -17.33 -6.98
CA THR A 329 3.24 -17.89 -8.30
C THR A 329 1.74 -17.85 -8.51
N MET A 330 1.31 -16.93 -9.36
CA MET A 330 -0.08 -16.75 -9.75
C MET A 330 -0.55 -17.93 -10.62
N GLN A 331 -1.79 -18.35 -10.43
CA GLN A 331 -2.45 -19.41 -11.22
C GLN A 331 -3.78 -18.96 -11.80
N ARG A 332 -4.40 -17.94 -11.19
CA ARG A 332 -5.67 -17.38 -11.66
C ARG A 332 -5.72 -15.88 -11.44
N ILE A 333 -6.31 -15.18 -12.41
CA ILE A 333 -6.71 -13.78 -12.28
C ILE A 333 -8.24 -13.74 -12.14
N ASN A 334 -8.74 -13.11 -11.09
CA ASN A 334 -10.16 -12.78 -10.93
C ASN A 334 -10.37 -11.30 -11.21
N LEU A 335 -11.33 -10.94 -12.04
CA LEU A 335 -11.76 -9.56 -12.24
C LEU A 335 -13.23 -9.42 -11.89
N TYR A 336 -13.58 -8.26 -11.35
CA TYR A 336 -14.95 -7.88 -11.08
C TYR A 336 -15.17 -6.51 -11.71
N THR A 337 -16.04 -6.46 -12.73
CA THR A 337 -16.37 -5.25 -13.47
C THR A 337 -17.77 -4.77 -13.12
N TRP A 338 -17.98 -3.45 -13.13
CA TRP A 338 -19.23 -2.83 -12.64
C TRP A 338 -20.33 -2.77 -13.69
N SER A 339 -20.01 -3.05 -14.95
CA SER A 339 -20.90 -2.81 -16.08
C SER A 339 -20.74 -3.91 -17.11
N GLU A 340 -21.83 -4.27 -17.76
CA GLU A 340 -21.86 -5.23 -18.85
C GLU A 340 -20.91 -4.83 -19.98
N GLU A 341 -20.81 -3.54 -20.29
CA GLU A 341 -19.98 -3.04 -21.37
C GLU A 341 -18.49 -3.31 -21.16
N GLU A 342 -17.98 -3.14 -19.92
CA GLU A 342 -16.59 -3.48 -19.58
C GLU A 342 -16.33 -4.99 -19.70
N MET A 343 -17.29 -5.81 -19.29
CA MET A 343 -17.21 -7.25 -19.40
C MET A 343 -17.20 -7.70 -20.87
N LEU A 344 -18.13 -7.18 -21.69
CA LEU A 344 -18.25 -7.50 -23.11
C LEU A 344 -17.02 -7.02 -23.89
N GLN A 345 -16.46 -5.84 -23.57
CA GLN A 345 -15.23 -5.36 -24.20
C GLN A 345 -14.06 -6.34 -23.96
N LEU A 346 -13.94 -6.89 -22.75
CA LEU A 346 -12.90 -7.87 -22.45
C LEU A 346 -13.12 -9.19 -23.19
N ALA A 347 -14.38 -9.59 -23.37
CA ALA A 347 -14.74 -10.76 -24.17
C ALA A 347 -14.41 -10.55 -25.66
N GLU A 348 -14.72 -9.37 -26.21
CA GLU A 348 -14.36 -8.98 -27.58
C GLU A 348 -12.85 -9.00 -27.80
N ASP A 349 -12.07 -8.44 -26.87
CA ASP A 349 -10.62 -8.46 -26.93
C ASP A 349 -10.10 -9.91 -26.91
N ALA A 350 -10.68 -10.79 -26.09
CA ALA A 350 -10.32 -12.21 -26.04
C ALA A 350 -10.61 -12.94 -27.36
N LEU A 351 -11.79 -12.70 -27.96
CA LEU A 351 -12.16 -13.27 -29.26
C LEU A 351 -11.19 -12.81 -30.36
N SER A 352 -10.75 -11.55 -30.32
CA SER A 352 -9.72 -11.03 -31.25
C SER A 352 -8.36 -11.72 -31.09
N TYR A 353 -8.13 -12.33 -29.94
CA TYR A 353 -6.93 -13.12 -29.59
C TYR A 353 -7.06 -14.61 -29.95
N GLY A 354 -8.09 -15.02 -30.69
CA GLY A 354 -8.26 -16.41 -31.14
C GLY A 354 -9.05 -17.30 -30.19
N TYR A 355 -9.67 -16.72 -29.16
CA TYR A 355 -10.64 -17.42 -28.34
C TYR A 355 -11.99 -17.55 -29.07
N GLU A 356 -12.73 -18.57 -28.69
CA GLU A 356 -14.08 -18.83 -29.16
C GLU A 356 -14.99 -19.20 -27.99
N VAL A 357 -16.30 -18.95 -28.15
CA VAL A 357 -17.30 -19.33 -27.16
C VAL A 357 -17.38 -20.85 -27.08
N LEU A 358 -17.14 -21.39 -25.89
CA LEU A 358 -17.26 -22.82 -25.63
C LEU A 358 -18.72 -23.24 -25.79
N GLY A 359 -18.99 -24.14 -26.73
CA GLY A 359 -20.34 -24.58 -27.07
C GLY A 359 -21.03 -23.74 -28.15
N GLY A 360 -20.38 -22.69 -28.67
CA GLY A 360 -20.93 -21.78 -29.67
C GLY A 360 -22.00 -20.83 -29.12
N GLY A 361 -22.72 -20.16 -30.02
CA GLY A 361 -23.77 -19.18 -29.67
C GLY A 361 -23.29 -17.75 -29.55
N ASP A 362 -24.24 -16.83 -29.30
CA ASP A 362 -23.95 -15.40 -29.12
C ASP A 362 -23.77 -15.06 -27.63
N TYR A 363 -22.53 -14.80 -27.22
CA TYR A 363 -22.20 -14.47 -25.83
C TYR A 363 -22.90 -13.19 -25.33
N ARG A 364 -23.33 -12.29 -26.23
CA ARG A 364 -24.05 -11.07 -25.87
C ARG A 364 -25.45 -11.35 -25.35
N THR A 365 -26.04 -12.50 -25.69
CA THR A 365 -27.36 -12.91 -25.20
C THR A 365 -27.28 -13.79 -23.94
N MET A 366 -26.08 -14.08 -23.44
CA MET A 366 -25.86 -15.03 -22.33
C MET A 366 -25.82 -14.34 -20.95
N ASN A 367 -26.18 -13.06 -20.87
CA ASN A 367 -26.25 -12.28 -19.63
C ASN A 367 -24.98 -12.43 -18.76
N GLY A 368 -23.80 -12.32 -19.38
CA GLY A 368 -22.52 -12.45 -18.67
C GLY A 368 -22.16 -13.85 -18.19
N ASN A 369 -22.85 -14.90 -18.61
CA ASN A 369 -22.59 -16.29 -18.23
C ASN A 369 -22.14 -17.13 -19.42
N PHE A 370 -20.83 -17.18 -19.67
CA PHE A 370 -20.26 -17.94 -20.79
C PHE A 370 -18.80 -18.27 -20.53
N VAL A 371 -18.24 -19.17 -21.34
CA VAL A 371 -16.83 -19.57 -21.25
C VAL A 371 -16.18 -19.36 -22.60
N LEU A 372 -14.99 -18.79 -22.61
CA LEU A 372 -14.14 -18.69 -23.78
C LEU A 372 -12.99 -19.69 -23.65
N LYS A 373 -12.72 -20.41 -24.73
CA LYS A 373 -11.56 -21.29 -24.89
C LYS A 373 -10.73 -20.84 -26.08
N HIS A 374 -9.42 -21.05 -26.02
CA HIS A 374 -8.58 -20.85 -27.20
C HIS A 374 -8.80 -22.00 -28.20
N SER A 375 -8.82 -21.67 -29.50
CA SER A 375 -9.04 -22.62 -30.60
C SER A 375 -7.80 -23.49 -30.90
N GLU A 376 -6.61 -22.88 -30.87
CA GLU A 376 -5.34 -23.57 -31.19
C GLU A 376 -4.61 -24.22 -30.01
N TYR A 377 -4.59 -23.55 -28.86
CA TYR A 377 -4.05 -24.00 -27.57
C TYR A 377 -5.21 -24.53 -26.70
N ASN A 378 -4.96 -25.47 -25.80
CA ASN A 378 -5.92 -26.30 -25.04
C ASN A 378 -6.19 -27.69 -25.64
N LYS A 379 -5.18 -28.31 -26.26
CA LYS A 379 -5.25 -29.69 -26.77
C LYS A 379 -4.58 -30.67 -25.81
N ALA A 380 -4.97 -31.95 -25.88
CA ALA A 380 -4.31 -33.00 -25.12
C ALA A 380 -2.82 -33.05 -25.50
N GLY A 381 -1.94 -32.74 -24.55
CA GLY A 381 -0.48 -32.65 -24.75
C GLY A 381 0.10 -31.24 -24.66
N ASP A 382 -0.72 -30.20 -24.59
CA ASP A 382 -0.24 -28.83 -24.37
C ASP A 382 0.33 -28.68 -22.94
N SER A 383 1.33 -27.80 -22.79
CA SER A 383 2.01 -27.56 -21.51
C SER A 383 1.15 -26.83 -20.48
N PHE A 384 0.06 -26.18 -20.92
CA PHE A 384 -0.95 -25.56 -20.07
C PHE A 384 -2.26 -25.41 -20.86
N PHE A 385 -3.37 -25.31 -20.13
CA PHE A 385 -4.67 -24.93 -20.68
C PHE A 385 -5.07 -23.54 -20.18
N SER A 386 -5.46 -22.61 -21.05
CA SER A 386 -6.03 -21.31 -20.70
C SER A 386 -7.52 -21.24 -20.98
N VAL A 387 -8.31 -20.97 -19.94
CA VAL A 387 -9.76 -20.83 -20.02
C VAL A 387 -10.18 -19.52 -19.36
N ILE A 388 -11.16 -18.83 -19.98
CA ILE A 388 -11.73 -17.62 -19.41
C ILE A 388 -13.21 -17.87 -19.16
N SER A 389 -13.65 -17.76 -17.91
CA SER A 389 -15.06 -17.83 -17.58
C SER A 389 -15.62 -16.46 -17.22
N PHE A 390 -16.82 -16.20 -17.69
CA PHE A 390 -17.63 -15.04 -17.40
C PHE A 390 -18.84 -15.53 -16.59
N THR A 391 -19.11 -14.89 -15.46
CA THR A 391 -20.23 -15.24 -14.59
C THR A 391 -20.91 -13.98 -14.08
N HIS A 392 -22.23 -13.94 -14.19
CA HIS A 392 -23.05 -12.90 -13.60
C HIS A 392 -24.29 -13.53 -12.97
N LEU A 393 -24.40 -13.41 -11.64
CA LEU A 393 -25.49 -13.99 -10.86
C LEU A 393 -26.03 -12.94 -9.91
N ASP A 394 -27.36 -12.84 -9.86
CA ASP A 394 -28.05 -11.94 -8.95
C ASP A 394 -27.68 -12.25 -7.50
N SER A 395 -27.40 -11.19 -6.74
CA SER A 395 -27.00 -11.22 -5.34
C SER A 395 -25.66 -11.90 -5.04
N VAL A 396 -24.86 -12.24 -6.07
CA VAL A 396 -23.51 -12.77 -5.93
C VAL A 396 -22.49 -11.71 -6.35
N TYR A 397 -21.31 -11.68 -5.71
CA TYR A 397 -20.22 -10.74 -6.03
C TYR A 397 -20.64 -9.27 -6.02
N ALA A 398 -21.60 -8.91 -5.17
CA ALA A 398 -22.22 -7.59 -5.13
C ALA A 398 -22.80 -7.13 -6.50
N ASN A 399 -23.36 -8.08 -7.27
CA ASN A 399 -23.94 -7.90 -8.61
C ASN A 399 -22.94 -7.42 -9.67
N LEU A 400 -21.65 -7.70 -9.47
CA LEU A 400 -20.62 -7.42 -10.47
C LEU A 400 -20.51 -8.58 -11.47
N TYR A 401 -19.94 -8.30 -12.63
CA TYR A 401 -19.56 -9.33 -13.60
C TYR A 401 -18.22 -9.90 -13.19
N HIS A 402 -18.20 -11.18 -12.83
CA HIS A 402 -16.99 -11.90 -12.49
C HIS A 402 -16.37 -12.52 -13.74
N ILE A 403 -15.08 -12.30 -13.93
CA ILE A 403 -14.31 -12.84 -15.04
C ILE A 403 -13.10 -13.54 -14.44
N ALA A 404 -12.95 -14.83 -14.68
CA ALA A 404 -11.82 -15.61 -14.20
C ALA A 404 -10.96 -16.08 -15.37
N PHE A 405 -9.66 -15.79 -15.30
CA PHE A 405 -8.66 -16.30 -16.23
C PHE A 405 -7.89 -17.38 -15.51
N GLU A 406 -7.99 -18.62 -15.99
CA GLU A 406 -7.38 -19.79 -15.37
C GLU A 406 -6.32 -20.40 -16.29
N ILE A 407 -5.21 -20.83 -15.68
CA ILE A 407 -4.36 -21.86 -16.28
C ILE A 407 -4.59 -23.18 -15.57
N LYS A 408 -4.65 -24.27 -16.32
CA LYS A 408 -4.69 -25.64 -15.79
C LYS A 408 -3.54 -26.47 -16.30
#